data_AF-A0A7W1DCJ6-F1
#
_entry.id   AF-A0A7W1DCJ6-F1
#
_cell.length_a   1.000
_cell.length_b   1.000
_cell.length_c   1.000
_cell.angle_alpha   90.00
_cell.angle_beta   90.00
_cell.angle_gamma   90.00
#
_symmetry.space_group_name_H-M   'P 1'
#
loop_
_entity.id
_entity.type
_entity.pdbx_description
1 polymer ?
#
loop_
_entity_poly.entity_id
_entity_poly.type
_entity_poly.pdbx_seq_one_letter_code
_entity_poly.pdbx_strand_id
1 'polypeptide(L)' 'MLRKPQTSNHFYAAEGYVAETAADGKDALRKFSENEFGLVLTDIKMPVMDGTELLTEILKINPQAIVTFCRDFYVLNG' A
#
# COMPACT_ATOMS: atom_id res chain seq x y z
N MET A 1 -1.26 2.19 -1.71
CA MET A 1 -1.35 1.73 -0.31
C MET A 1 -2.33 2.62 0.44
N LEU A 2 -3.24 2.08 1.24
CA LEU A 2 -4.28 2.84 1.95
C LEU A 2 -4.05 2.82 3.47
N ARG A 3 -4.15 4.00 4.10
CA ARG A 3 -4.04 4.17 5.55
C ARG A 3 -5.10 5.11 6.12
N LYS A 4 -5.33 5.04 7.44
CA LYS A 4 -6.18 6.02 8.12
C LYS A 4 -5.46 7.40 8.18
N PRO A 5 -6.21 8.51 8.12
CA PRO A 5 -5.68 9.84 8.41
C PRO A 5 -5.16 9.91 9.85
N GLN A 6 -4.05 10.63 10.06
CA GLN A 6 -3.46 10.80 11.40
C GLN A 6 -4.16 11.91 12.23
N THR A 7 -5.06 12.69 11.61
CA THR A 7 -5.75 13.83 12.23
C THR A 7 -7.11 13.42 12.83
N SER A 8 -7.33 13.77 14.10
CA SER A 8 -8.52 13.43 14.91
C SER A 8 -9.82 14.19 14.56
N ASN A 9 -9.95 14.76 13.36
CA ASN A 9 -11.14 15.55 13.02
C ASN A 9 -12.30 14.64 12.59
N HIS A 10 -13.40 14.72 13.35
CA HIS A 10 -14.65 13.95 13.29
C HIS A 10 -15.50 14.11 12.01
N PHE A 11 -14.92 14.55 10.89
CA PHE A 11 -15.65 14.75 9.63
C PHE A 11 -15.23 13.68 8.61
N TYR A 12 -15.92 12.54 8.65
CA TYR A 12 -15.78 11.50 7.64
C TYR A 12 -16.43 11.98 6.34
N ALA A 13 -15.65 12.61 5.46
CA ALA A 13 -15.95 12.52 4.03
C ALA A 13 -16.01 11.03 3.67
N ALA A 14 -16.92 10.65 2.77
CA ALA A 14 -17.52 9.31 2.69
C ALA A 14 -16.56 8.11 2.63
N GLU A 15 -15.25 8.26 2.37
CA GLU A 15 -14.25 7.20 2.52
C GLU A 15 -12.94 7.74 3.14
N GLY A 16 -12.85 7.73 4.47
CA GLY A 16 -11.73 8.29 5.24
C GLY A 16 -10.42 7.48 5.20
N TYR A 17 -9.92 7.16 4.01
CA TYR A 17 -8.60 6.56 3.80
C TYR A 17 -7.74 7.45 2.91
N VAL A 18 -6.46 7.55 3.22
CA VAL A 18 -5.46 8.25 2.39
C VAL A 18 -4.71 7.21 1.57
N ALA A 19 -4.71 7.41 0.26
CA ALA A 19 -3.93 6.61 -0.66
C ALA A 19 -2.54 7.20 -0.88
N GLU A 20 -1.51 6.35 -0.84
CA GLU A 20 -0.15 6.68 -1.19
C GLU A 20 0.37 5.70 -2.26
N THR A 21 1.02 6.23 -3.29
CA THR A 21 1.61 5.44 -4.38
C THR A 21 3.07 5.12 -4.06
N ALA A 22 3.59 4.03 -4.62
CA ALA A 22 5.00 3.68 -4.59
C ALA A 22 5.49 3.38 -6.00
N ALA A 23 6.75 3.71 -6.28
CA ALA A 23 7.31 3.53 -7.62
C ALA A 23 7.69 2.06 -7.93
N ASP A 24 8.03 1.30 -6.90
CA ASP A 24 8.40 -0.12 -6.96
C ASP A 24 8.21 -0.79 -5.59
N GLY A 25 8.51 -2.09 -5.49
CA GLY A 25 8.37 -2.84 -4.24
C GLY A 25 9.27 -2.35 -3.10
N LYS A 26 10.47 -1.81 -3.38
CA LYS A 26 11.33 -1.26 -2.31
C LYS A 26 10.82 0.06 -1.77
N ASP A 27 10.35 0.96 -2.63
CA ASP A 27 9.71 2.20 -2.17
C ASP A 27 8.43 1.89 -1.38
N ALA A 28 7.65 0.90 -1.82
CA ALA A 28 6.48 0.42 -1.09
C ALA A 28 6.84 -0.11 0.30
N LEU A 29 7.85 -0.97 0.41
CA LEU A 29 8.31 -1.52 1.67
C LEU A 29 8.83 -0.44 2.62
N ARG A 30 9.63 0.52 2.11
CA ARG A 30 10.12 1.65 2.89
C ARG A 30 8.96 2.46 3.46
N LYS A 31 8.02 2.89 2.61
CA LYS A 31 6.82 3.63 3.04
C LYS A 31 6.00 2.85 4.06
N PHE A 32 5.83 1.54 3.84
CA PHE A 32 5.11 0.65 4.75
C PHE A 32 5.78 0.52 6.11
N SER A 33 7.11 0.59 6.17
CA SER A 33 7.83 0.60 7.46
C SER A 33 7.75 1.93 8.20
N GLU A 34 7.56 3.04 7.47
CA GLU A 34 7.46 4.39 8.02
C GLU A 34 6.03 4.78 8.43
N ASN A 35 5.01 4.07 7.93
CA ASN A 35 3.60 4.41 8.12
C ASN A 35 2.72 3.16 8.30
N GLU A 36 1.61 3.30 9.04
CA GLU A 36 0.64 2.22 9.21
C GLU A 36 -0.35 2.13 8.05
N PHE A 37 -0.17 1.17 7.14
CA PHE A 37 -1.14 0.87 6.09
C PHE A 37 -2.02 -0.33 6.45
N GLY A 38 -3.31 -0.22 6.16
CA GLY A 38 -4.27 -1.32 6.31
C GLY A 38 -4.46 -2.15 5.05
N LEU A 39 -4.15 -1.59 3.87
CA LEU A 39 -4.27 -2.26 2.58
C LEU A 39 -3.13 -1.88 1.63
N VAL A 40 -2.52 -2.88 1.02
CA VAL A 40 -1.56 -2.74 -0.07
C VAL A 40 -2.17 -3.34 -1.34
N LEU A 41 -2.21 -2.53 -2.39
CA LEU A 41 -2.57 -2.93 -3.74
C LEU A 41 -1.29 -2.92 -4.57
N THR A 42 -0.92 -4.05 -5.16
CA THR A 42 0.35 -4.21 -5.88
C THR A 42 0.17 -5.06 -7.13
N ASP A 43 1.02 -4.87 -8.13
CA ASP A 43 1.22 -5.85 -9.20
C ASP A 43 2.08 -7.00 -8.66
N ILE A 44 1.96 -8.18 -9.26
CA ILE A 44 2.90 -9.29 -9.07
C ILE A 44 4.23 -8.95 -9.71
N LYS A 45 4.24 -8.40 -10.93
CA LYS A 45 5.47 -8.09 -11.66
C LYS A 45 5.79 -6.61 -11.52
N MET A 46 6.84 -6.31 -10.76
CA MET A 46 7.37 -4.95 -10.63
C MET A 46 8.90 -4.97 -10.79
N PRO A 47 9.51 -3.85 -11.20
CA PRO A 47 10.95 -3.70 -11.13
C PRO A 47 11.47 -3.79 -9.69
N VAL A 48 12.73 -4.17 -9.52
CA VAL A 48 13.50 -4.14 -8.26
C VAL A 48 13.07 -5.15 -7.19
N MET A 49 11.78 -5.24 -6.87
CA MET A 49 11.18 -6.19 -5.94
C MET A 49 9.77 -6.50 -6.43
N ASP A 50 9.47 -7.78 -6.59
CA ASP A 50 8.16 -8.21 -7.08
C ASP A 50 7.09 -8.19 -5.98
N GLY A 51 5.82 -8.31 -6.35
CA GLY A 51 4.72 -8.21 -5.39
C GLY A 51 4.70 -9.33 -4.35
N THR A 52 5.25 -10.50 -4.67
CA THR A 52 5.29 -11.65 -3.75
C THR A 52 6.42 -11.52 -2.74
N GLU A 53 7.57 -10.98 -3.16
CA GLU A 53 8.65 -10.56 -2.26
C GLU A 53 8.15 -9.44 -1.32
N LEU A 54 7.47 -8.43 -1.87
CA LEU A 54 6.88 -7.35 -1.07
C LEU A 54 5.89 -7.87 -0.03
N LEU A 55 4.99 -8.78 -0.41
CA LEU A 55 4.06 -9.45 0.52
C LEU A 55 4.84 -10.12 1.66
N THR A 56 5.89 -10.87 1.33
CA THR A 56 6.70 -11.60 2.31
C THR A 56 7.33 -10.66 3.33
N GLU A 57 7.89 -9.53 2.88
CA GLU A 57 8.50 -8.54 3.78
C GLU A 57 7.46 -7.78 4.61
N ILE A 58 6.32 -7.42 4.00
CA ILE A 58 5.21 -6.76 4.72
C ILE A 58 4.71 -7.64 5.87
N LEU A 59 4.53 -8.95 5.64
CA LEU A 59 4.02 -9.84 6.68
C LEU A 59 5.00 -10.06 7.84
N LYS A 60 6.31 -9.85 7.62
CA LYS A 60 7.31 -9.83 8.71
C LYS A 60 7.14 -8.60 9.60
N ILE A 61 6.70 -7.48 9.04
CA ILE A 61 6.48 -6.21 9.77
C ILE A 61 5.11 -6.22 10.44
N ASN A 62 4.06 -6.58 9.68
CA ASN A 62 2.68 -6.63 10.14
C ASN A 62 1.99 -7.90 9.59
N PRO A 63 1.89 -8.98 10.38
CA PRO A 63 1.21 -10.21 9.97
C PRO A 63 -0.28 -10.06 9.66
N GLN A 64 -0.91 -8.94 10.05
CA GLN A 64 -2.33 -8.65 9.81
C GLN A 64 -2.56 -7.75 8.60
N ALA A 65 -1.50 -7.36 7.88
CA ALA A 65 -1.62 -6.50 6.71
C ALA A 65 -2.38 -7.22 5.59
N ILE A 66 -3.31 -6.51 4.95
CA ILE A 66 -4.01 -7.02 3.77
C ILE A 66 -3.23 -6.58 2.54
N VAL A 67 -2.80 -7.55 1.73
CA VAL A 67 -2.15 -7.30 0.44
C VAL A 67 -2.99 -7.96 -0.65
N THR A 68 -3.36 -7.21 -1.67
CA THR A 68 -4.13 -7.71 -2.81
C THR A 68 -3.38 -7.45 -4.11
N PHE A 69 -3.28 -8.49 -4.93
CA PHE A 69 -2.65 -8.43 -6.24
C PHE A 69 -3.66 -7.96 -7.28
N CYS A 70 -3.31 -6.89 -8.01
CA CYS A 70 -4.07 -6.45 -9.17
C CYS A 70 -3.28 -6.81 -10.42
N ARG A 71 -3.87 -7.64 -11.29
CA ARG A 71 -3.17 -8.17 -12.48
C ARG A 71 -3.02 -7.16 -13.61
N ASP A 72 -3.76 -6.04 -13.55
CA ASP A 72 -3.71 -4.93 -14.49
C ASP A 72 -4.15 -3.65 -13.77
N PHE A 73 -3.22 -2.72 -13.51
CA PHE A 73 -3.55 -1.37 -13.05
C PHE A 73 -3.22 -0.37 -14.17
N TYR A 74 -4.24 0.08 -14.90
CA TYR A 74 -4.11 1.28 -15.73
C TYR A 74 -4.14 2.49 -14.78
N VAL A 75 -2.98 3.14 -14.58
CA VAL A 75 -2.97 4.46 -13.95
C VAL A 75 -3.65 5.42 -14.92
N LEU A 76 -4.91 5.77 -14.64
CA LEU A 76 -5.55 6.92 -15.28
C LEU A 76 -4.84 8.17 -14.75
N ASN A 77 -3.82 8.61 -15.48
CA ASN A 77 -3.29 9.96 -15.28
C ASN A 77 -4.38 10.93 -15.77
N GLY A 78 -4.92 11.72 -14.85
CA GLY A 78 -5.73 12.89 -15.16
C GLY A 78 -4.85 14.06 -15.59
#